data_AF-A0A519RX41-F1
#
_entry.id   AF-A0A519RX41-F1
#
_cell.length_a   1.000
_cell.length_b   1.000
_cell.length_c   1.000
_cell.angle_alpha   90.00
_cell.angle_beta   90.00
_cell.angle_gamma   90.00
#
_symmetry.space_group_name_H-M   'P 1'
#
loop_
_entity.id
_entity.type
_entity.pdbx_description
1 polymer ?
#
loop_
_entity_poly.entity_id
_entity_poly.type
_entity_poly.pdbx_seq_one_letter_code
_entity_poly.pdbx_strand_id
1 'polypeptide(L)'
;MDNQEQLSERQIFDWQFEELIKTLIIFTLPAEKQIEANGYGCVGDDLAADFDSYYCHIKNVLLAQCYINHAQYISLEAFDALLNKYVGAKYYDFWCDPVRLATDENWEQIRISAKQVLDVMGKSHLGLRINISLLPSASGDGKVVQVIKNELIEKE
;
A
#
# COMPACT_ATOMS: atom_id res chain seq x y z
N MET A 1 -33.53 -2.03 11.28
CA MET A 1 -33.12 -0.71 10.77
C MET A 1 -31.65 -0.58 11.13
N ASP A 2 -30.78 -0.91 10.19
CA ASP A 2 -29.34 -0.78 10.38
C ASP A 2 -28.98 0.71 10.34
N ASN A 3 -28.56 1.24 11.49
CA ASN A 3 -27.83 2.50 11.54
C ASN A 3 -26.43 2.23 11.00
N GLN A 4 -26.23 2.37 9.69
CA GLN A 4 -24.88 2.56 9.17
C GLN A 4 -24.47 4.00 9.51
N GLU A 5 -23.61 4.15 10.52
CA GLU A 5 -22.93 5.42 10.79
C GLU A 5 -22.18 5.84 9.51
N GLN A 6 -22.63 6.92 8.88
CA GLN A 6 -21.88 7.55 7.80
C GLN A 6 -20.61 8.14 8.40
N LEU A 7 -19.46 7.68 7.92
CA LEU A 7 -18.18 8.32 8.22
C LEU A 7 -18.22 9.77 7.73
N SER A 8 -17.75 10.69 8.56
CA SER A 8 -17.51 12.06 8.12
C SER A 8 -16.42 12.09 7.05
N GLU A 9 -16.45 13.12 6.19
CA GLU A 9 -15.44 13.34 5.16
C GLU A 9 -14.02 13.34 5.72
N ARG A 10 -13.83 13.93 6.91
CA ARG A 10 -12.55 13.90 7.61
C ARG A 10 -12.10 12.48 7.97
N GLN A 11 -12.99 11.66 8.51
CA GLN A 11 -12.68 10.26 8.84
C GLN A 11 -12.31 9.44 7.61
N ILE A 12 -12.90 9.75 6.45
CA ILE A 12 -12.53 9.11 5.18
C ILE A 12 -11.10 9.48 4.80
N PHE A 13 -10.73 10.77 4.85
CA PHE A 13 -9.36 11.19 4.51
C PHE A 13 -8.31 10.74 5.53
N ASP A 14 -8.64 10.73 6.82
CA ASP A 14 -7.77 10.16 7.87
C ASP A 14 -7.49 8.68 7.56
N TRP A 15 -8.53 7.91 7.23
CA TRP A 15 -8.39 6.50 6.84
C TRP A 15 -7.57 6.34 5.55
N GLN A 16 -7.88 7.09 4.49
CA GLN A 16 -7.12 6.99 3.23
C GLN A 16 -5.65 7.35 3.41
N PHE A 17 -5.35 8.36 4.22
CA PHE A 17 -3.97 8.72 4.53
C PHE A 17 -3.28 7.62 5.32
N GLU A 18 -3.95 6.98 6.26
CA GLU A 18 -3.42 5.82 6.98
C GLU A 18 -3.11 4.66 6.02
N GLU A 19 -4.02 4.36 5.08
CA GLU A 19 -3.80 3.32 4.07
C GLU A 19 -2.63 3.67 3.14
N LEU A 20 -2.46 4.94 2.73
CA LEU A 20 -1.27 5.37 1.99
C LEU A 20 0.03 5.03 2.76
N ILE A 21 0.08 5.30 4.07
CA ILE A 21 1.25 4.96 4.89
C ILE A 21 1.46 3.45 4.93
N LYS A 22 0.40 2.65 5.09
CA LYS A 22 0.50 1.18 5.07
C LYS A 22 1.02 0.68 3.73
N THR A 23 0.47 1.15 2.61
CA THR A 23 0.93 0.77 1.26
C THR A 23 2.41 1.09 1.08
N LEU A 24 2.87 2.29 1.48
CA LEU A 24 4.29 2.65 1.43
C LEU A 24 5.15 1.73 2.32
N ILE A 25 4.69 1.39 3.53
CA ILE A 25 5.38 0.43 4.40
C ILE A 25 5.48 -0.93 3.69
N ILE A 26 4.40 -1.43 3.09
CA ILE A 26 4.41 -2.70 2.38
C ILE A 26 5.41 -2.66 1.21
N PHE A 27 5.48 -1.58 0.44
CA PHE A 27 6.52 -1.41 -0.58
C PHE A 27 7.95 -1.55 -0.02
N THR A 28 8.20 -1.20 1.24
CA THR A 28 9.54 -1.38 1.85
C THR A 28 9.87 -2.81 2.27
N LEU A 29 8.86 -3.67 2.38
CA LEU A 29 9.03 -5.02 2.91
C LEU A 29 9.73 -5.95 1.91
N PRO A 30 10.42 -7.00 2.38
CA PRO A 30 10.86 -8.09 1.52
C PRO A 30 9.67 -8.74 0.77
N ALA A 31 9.92 -9.33 -0.39
CA ALA A 31 8.89 -9.93 -1.25
C ALA A 31 7.94 -10.88 -0.51
N GLU A 32 8.47 -11.76 0.36
CA GLU A 32 7.64 -12.68 1.16
C GLU A 32 6.63 -11.93 2.03
N LYS A 33 7.05 -10.84 2.66
CA LYS A 33 6.21 -10.01 3.52
C LYS A 33 5.25 -9.11 2.73
N GLN A 34 5.62 -8.72 1.51
CA GLN A 34 4.70 -8.06 0.57
C GLN A 34 3.55 -8.99 0.19
N ILE A 35 3.87 -10.24 -0.15
CA ILE A 35 2.86 -11.28 -0.44
C ILE A 35 2.01 -11.57 0.80
N GLU A 36 2.61 -11.64 1.99
CA GLU A 36 1.86 -11.86 3.24
C GLU A 36 0.87 -10.72 3.54
N ALA A 37 1.27 -9.46 3.28
CA ALA A 37 0.45 -8.28 3.55
C ALA A 37 -0.68 -8.05 2.54
N ASN A 38 -0.50 -8.48 1.28
CA ASN A 38 -1.50 -8.31 0.21
C ASN A 38 -2.33 -9.58 -0.05
N GLY A 39 -1.80 -10.75 0.27
CA GLY A 39 -2.40 -12.05 -0.03
C GLY A 39 -2.00 -12.59 -1.40
N TYR A 40 -2.72 -13.62 -1.85
CA TYR A 40 -2.47 -14.25 -3.14
C TYR A 40 -2.97 -13.37 -4.29
N GLY A 41 -2.13 -13.14 -5.30
CA GLY A 41 -2.52 -12.34 -6.45
C GLY A 41 -1.32 -11.74 -7.18
N CYS A 42 -1.60 -10.73 -8.00
CA CYS A 42 -0.58 -9.93 -8.64
C CYS A 42 -0.15 -8.81 -7.68
N VAL A 43 0.59 -9.20 -6.63
CA VAL A 43 0.92 -8.33 -5.49
C VAL A 43 1.50 -6.98 -5.91
N GLY A 44 2.36 -6.96 -6.94
CA GLY A 44 2.94 -5.71 -7.41
C GLY A 44 1.93 -4.77 -8.05
N ASP A 45 0.99 -5.31 -8.83
CA ASP A 45 -0.08 -4.53 -9.48
C ASP A 45 -1.09 -4.03 -8.42
N ASP A 46 -1.47 -4.92 -7.49
CA ASP A 46 -2.35 -4.57 -6.37
C ASP A 46 -1.76 -3.42 -5.54
N LEU A 47 -0.47 -3.49 -5.20
CA LEU A 47 0.21 -2.41 -4.47
C LEU A 47 0.29 -1.09 -5.24
N ALA A 48 0.53 -1.16 -6.56
CA ALA A 48 0.55 0.04 -7.40
C ALA A 48 -0.85 0.66 -7.50
N ALA A 49 -1.90 -0.16 -7.62
CA ALA A 49 -3.29 0.29 -7.65
C ALA A 49 -3.74 0.88 -6.30
N ASP A 50 -3.32 0.30 -5.18
CA ASP A 50 -3.55 0.85 -3.84
C ASP A 50 -2.90 2.22 -3.71
N PHE A 51 -1.64 2.36 -4.15
CA PHE A 51 -0.95 3.65 -4.13
C PHE A 51 -1.67 4.70 -5.00
N ASP A 52 -2.09 4.35 -6.21
CA ASP A 52 -2.87 5.26 -7.08
C ASP A 52 -4.17 5.71 -6.40
N SER A 53 -4.86 4.76 -5.75
CA SER A 53 -6.11 5.00 -5.04
C SER A 53 -5.96 5.90 -3.82
N TYR A 54 -4.93 5.66 -3.00
CA TYR A 54 -4.72 6.38 -1.73
C TYR A 54 -3.88 7.65 -1.86
N TYR A 55 -3.17 7.84 -2.98
CA TYR A 55 -2.39 9.05 -3.24
C TYR A 55 -2.85 9.78 -4.51
N CYS A 56 -2.68 9.18 -5.69
CA CYS A 56 -2.80 9.91 -6.96
C CYS A 56 -4.19 10.52 -7.17
N HIS A 57 -5.25 9.82 -6.81
CA HIS A 57 -6.62 10.32 -6.91
C HIS A 57 -6.94 11.47 -5.94
N ILE A 58 -6.22 11.59 -4.82
CA ILE A 58 -6.53 12.54 -3.74
C ILE A 58 -5.39 13.50 -3.40
N LYS A 59 -4.25 13.48 -4.13
CA LYS A 59 -3.04 14.23 -3.79
C LYS A 59 -3.25 15.73 -3.60
N ASN A 60 -4.15 16.32 -4.40
CA ASN A 60 -4.51 17.74 -4.27
C ASN A 60 -5.25 18.03 -2.96
N VAL A 61 -6.10 17.10 -2.50
CA VAL A 61 -6.83 17.20 -1.23
C VAL A 61 -5.86 17.03 -0.07
N LEU A 62 -4.97 16.03 -0.13
CA LEU A 62 -3.96 15.79 0.92
C LEU A 62 -3.08 17.03 1.13
N LEU A 63 -2.67 17.70 0.05
CA LEU A 63 -1.87 18.92 0.12
C LEU A 63 -2.70 20.11 0.61
N ALA A 64 -3.91 20.31 0.09
CA ALA A 64 -4.77 21.44 0.46
C ALA A 64 -5.24 21.39 1.92
N GLN A 65 -5.44 20.19 2.46
CA GLN A 65 -5.84 19.95 3.84
C GLN A 65 -4.65 19.72 4.79
N CYS A 66 -3.41 19.92 4.31
CA CYS A 66 -2.18 19.80 5.10
C CYS A 66 -1.92 18.41 5.72
N TYR A 67 -2.46 17.33 5.15
CA TYR A 67 -2.04 15.96 5.49
C TYR A 67 -0.59 15.71 5.07
N ILE A 68 -0.21 16.33 3.95
CA ILE A 68 1.17 16.38 3.48
C ILE A 68 1.62 17.82 3.26
N ASN A 69 2.90 18.08 3.44
CA ASN A 69 3.54 19.33 3.05
C ASN A 69 4.14 19.23 1.64
N HIS A 70 4.67 20.34 1.14
CA HIS A 70 5.20 20.39 -0.23
C HIS A 70 6.42 19.49 -0.45
N ALA A 71 7.30 19.33 0.54
CA ALA A 71 8.44 18.43 0.43
C ALA A 71 8.00 16.96 0.34
N GLN A 72 7.00 16.57 1.13
CA GLN A 72 6.39 15.25 1.09
C GLN A 72 5.67 15.00 -0.23
N TYR A 73 4.93 15.98 -0.74
CA TYR A 73 4.31 15.93 -2.06
C TYR A 73 5.33 15.67 -3.17
N ILE A 74 6.44 16.42 -3.19
CA ILE A 74 7.52 16.20 -4.17
C ILE A 74 8.08 14.78 -4.07
N SER A 75 8.28 14.27 -2.86
CA SER A 75 8.78 12.91 -2.65
C SER A 75 7.79 11.85 -3.16
N LEU A 76 6.50 12.04 -2.94
CA LEU A 76 5.44 11.13 -3.41
C LEU A 76 5.29 11.17 -4.94
N GLU A 77 5.36 12.35 -5.58
CA GLU A 77 5.38 12.46 -7.04
C GLU A 77 6.62 11.79 -7.67
N ALA A 78 7.78 11.87 -7.02
CA ALA A 78 8.98 11.19 -7.49
C ALA A 78 8.83 9.66 -7.41
N PHE A 79 8.17 9.15 -6.37
CA PHE A 79 7.85 7.73 -6.23
C PHE A 79 6.81 7.27 -7.25
N ASP A 80 5.73 8.05 -7.45
CA ASP A 80 4.74 7.80 -8.51
C ASP A 80 5.41 7.73 -9.90
N ALA A 81 6.30 8.68 -10.20
CA ALA A 81 7.05 8.68 -11.45
C ALA A 81 7.97 7.45 -11.61
N LEU A 82 8.47 6.87 -10.51
CA LEU A 82 9.24 5.63 -10.53
C LEU A 82 8.35 4.44 -10.90
N LEU A 83 7.18 4.29 -10.26
CA LEU A 83 6.22 3.23 -10.56
C LEU A 83 5.76 3.30 -12.03
N ASN A 84 5.51 4.53 -12.51
CA ASN A 84 5.05 4.78 -13.88
C ASN A 84 6.07 4.41 -14.98
N LYS A 85 7.32 4.07 -14.66
CA LYS A 85 8.27 3.51 -15.64
C LYS A 85 7.88 2.12 -16.13
N TYR A 86 7.08 1.41 -15.33
CA TYR A 86 6.71 0.00 -15.55
C TYR A 86 5.25 -0.15 -15.98
N VAL A 87 4.71 0.79 -16.77
CA VAL A 87 3.31 0.74 -17.26
C VAL A 87 3.15 0.02 -18.59
N GLY A 88 2.01 -0.64 -18.75
CA GLY A 88 1.59 -1.32 -19.97
C GLY A 88 1.89 -2.82 -20.00
N ALA A 89 1.25 -3.53 -20.93
CA ALA A 89 1.18 -4.99 -20.95
C ALA A 89 2.56 -5.71 -20.96
N LYS A 90 3.62 -5.06 -21.45
CA LYS A 90 4.98 -5.62 -21.48
C LYS A 90 5.60 -5.81 -20.09
N TYR A 91 5.05 -5.17 -19.05
CA TYR A 91 5.52 -5.28 -17.67
C TYR A 91 4.60 -6.13 -16.80
N TYR A 92 3.67 -6.89 -17.39
CA TYR A 92 2.81 -7.81 -16.64
C TYR A 92 3.64 -8.71 -15.71
N ASP A 93 4.69 -9.35 -16.23
CA ASP A 93 5.55 -10.22 -15.42
C ASP A 93 6.31 -9.45 -14.34
N PHE A 94 6.64 -8.18 -14.55
CA PHE A 94 7.30 -7.38 -13.51
C PHE A 94 6.41 -7.21 -12.28
N TRP A 95 5.10 -7.03 -12.48
CA TRP A 95 4.14 -6.83 -11.40
C TRP A 95 3.59 -8.14 -10.82
N CYS A 96 3.42 -9.16 -11.66
CA CYS A 96 2.69 -10.39 -11.29
C CYS A 96 3.57 -11.61 -11.03
N ASP A 97 4.86 -11.60 -11.38
CA ASP A 97 5.76 -12.71 -11.08
C ASP A 97 6.38 -12.57 -9.67
N PRO A 98 6.03 -13.44 -8.70
CA PRO A 98 6.60 -13.38 -7.35
C PRO A 98 8.12 -13.63 -7.33
N VAL A 99 8.67 -14.34 -8.32
CA VAL A 99 10.13 -14.53 -8.43
C VAL A 99 10.79 -13.19 -8.75
N ARG A 100 10.24 -12.43 -9.71
CA ARG A 100 10.75 -11.10 -10.05
C ARG A 100 10.60 -10.13 -8.88
N LEU A 101 9.48 -10.17 -8.16
CA LEU A 101 9.31 -9.40 -6.93
C LEU A 101 10.48 -9.62 -5.96
N ALA A 102 10.94 -10.86 -5.81
CA ALA A 102 12.04 -11.21 -4.91
C ALA A 102 13.44 -10.89 -5.45
N THR A 103 13.68 -11.00 -6.76
CA THR A 103 15.04 -11.01 -7.31
C THR A 103 15.39 -9.83 -8.23
N ASP A 104 14.40 -9.09 -8.71
CA ASP A 104 14.63 -7.97 -9.64
C ASP A 104 15.17 -6.74 -8.92
N GLU A 105 16.28 -6.19 -9.40
CA GLU A 105 16.91 -4.99 -8.81
C GLU A 105 16.01 -3.74 -8.89
N ASN A 106 15.08 -3.70 -9.85
CA ASN A 106 14.14 -2.60 -9.97
C ASN A 106 13.12 -2.60 -8.83
N TRP A 107 12.74 -3.79 -8.35
CA TRP A 107 11.93 -3.90 -7.13
C TRP A 107 12.68 -3.38 -5.92
N GLU A 108 13.97 -3.66 -5.81
CA GLU A 108 14.80 -3.10 -4.72
C GLU A 108 14.86 -1.57 -4.76
N GLN A 109 14.98 -0.98 -5.95
CA GLN A 109 14.89 0.47 -6.10
C GLN A 109 13.54 1.04 -5.63
N ILE A 110 12.44 0.34 -5.92
CA ILE A 110 11.09 0.71 -5.42
C ILE A 110 11.07 0.65 -3.89
N ARG A 111 11.61 -0.41 -3.27
CA ARG A 111 11.66 -0.53 -1.79
C ARG A 111 12.43 0.62 -1.15
N ILE A 112 13.61 0.93 -1.70
CA ILE A 112 14.46 2.02 -1.22
C ILE A 112 13.74 3.36 -1.38
N SER A 113 13.11 3.60 -2.52
CA SER A 113 12.39 4.85 -2.77
C SER A 113 11.18 5.01 -1.84
N ALA A 114 10.41 3.95 -1.60
CA ALA A 114 9.30 3.97 -0.64
C ALA A 114 9.79 4.26 0.79
N LYS A 115 10.94 3.70 1.18
CA LYS A 115 11.56 3.98 2.48
C LYS A 115 11.96 5.46 2.61
N GLN A 116 12.55 6.03 1.56
CA GLN A 116 12.90 7.46 1.52
C GLN A 116 11.66 8.36 1.63
N VAL A 117 10.55 7.99 0.98
CA VAL A 117 9.28 8.71 1.13
C VAL A 117 8.83 8.68 2.59
N LEU A 118 8.83 7.51 3.25
CA LEU A 118 8.49 7.40 4.66
C LEU A 118 9.40 8.25 5.55
N ASP A 119 10.70 8.34 5.23
CA ASP A 119 11.64 9.21 5.94
C ASP A 119 11.27 10.70 5.81
N VAL A 120 10.97 11.17 4.60
CA VAL A 120 10.51 12.56 4.36
C VAL A 120 9.16 12.83 5.03
N MET A 121 8.29 11.84 5.11
CA MET A 121 7.01 11.93 5.81
C MET A 121 7.16 11.88 7.34
N GLY A 122 8.37 11.61 7.85
CA GLY A 122 8.62 11.42 9.27
C GLY A 122 7.94 10.17 9.83
N LYS A 123 7.75 9.13 9.00
CA LYS A 123 7.04 7.88 9.31
C LYS A 123 7.95 6.64 9.33
N SER A 124 9.26 6.82 9.29
CA SER A 124 10.25 5.72 9.33
C SER A 124 10.15 4.82 10.56
N HIS A 125 9.72 5.42 11.68
CA HIS A 125 9.47 4.77 12.96
C HIS A 125 8.29 3.80 12.91
N LEU A 126 7.40 3.90 11.93
CA LEU A 126 6.26 3.02 11.78
C LEU A 126 6.60 1.72 11.05
N GLY A 127 5.96 0.64 11.45
CA GLY A 127 5.95 -0.66 10.79
C GLY A 127 4.53 -1.22 10.65
N LEU A 128 4.44 -2.49 10.27
CA LEU A 128 3.17 -3.17 10.05
C LEU A 128 3.11 -4.45 10.87
N ARG A 129 1.98 -4.64 11.56
CA ARG A 129 1.58 -5.95 12.07
C ARG A 129 0.59 -6.55 11.09
N ILE A 130 0.98 -7.68 10.49
CA ILE A 130 0.14 -8.43 9.55
C ILE A 130 -0.57 -9.53 10.34
N ASN A 131 -1.90 -9.46 10.40
CA ASN A 131 -2.73 -10.47 11.04
C ASN A 131 -3.55 -11.21 9.98
N ILE A 132 -3.30 -12.51 9.82
CA ILE A 132 -4.03 -13.36 8.89
C ILE A 132 -5.00 -14.24 9.66
N SER A 133 -6.26 -14.23 9.25
CA SER A 133 -7.27 -15.16 9.75
C SER A 133 -7.96 -15.88 8.60
N LEU A 134 -8.32 -17.14 8.83
CA LEU A 134 -9.07 -17.96 7.89
C LEU A 134 -10.49 -18.10 8.41
N LEU A 135 -11.45 -17.60 7.64
CA LEU A 135 -12.88 -17.67 7.98
C LEU A 135 -13.59 -18.63 7.04
N PRO A 136 -14.61 -19.37 7.49
CA PRO A 136 -15.45 -20.14 6.58
C PRO A 136 -16.11 -19.21 5.54
N SER A 137 -16.13 -19.63 4.29
CA SER A 137 -16.85 -18.90 3.24
C SER A 137 -18.35 -18.87 3.54
N ALA A 138 -18.97 -17.72 3.34
CA ALA A 138 -20.41 -17.53 3.52
C ALA A 138 -21.26 -18.42 2.57
N SER A 139 -20.66 -18.92 1.48
CA SER A 139 -21.30 -19.82 0.52
C SER A 139 -21.55 -21.24 1.04
N GLY A 140 -20.96 -21.63 2.18
CA GLY A 140 -21.14 -22.98 2.74
C GLY A 140 -20.54 -24.12 1.90
N ASP A 141 -19.73 -23.80 0.89
CA ASP A 141 -19.11 -24.75 -0.04
C ASP A 141 -17.79 -25.36 0.48
N GLY A 142 -17.55 -25.27 1.79
CA GLY A 142 -16.34 -25.78 2.43
C GLY A 142 -15.07 -24.98 2.11
N LYS A 143 -15.16 -23.86 1.38
CA LYS A 143 -14.04 -22.94 1.16
C LYS A 143 -13.79 -22.08 2.39
N VAL A 144 -12.55 -21.61 2.52
CA VAL A 144 -12.16 -20.60 3.50
C VAL A 144 -11.77 -19.31 2.79
N VAL A 145 -12.10 -18.18 3.43
CA VAL A 145 -11.71 -16.84 3.02
C VAL A 145 -10.53 -16.43 3.88
N GLN A 146 -9.45 -16.02 3.23
CA GLN A 146 -8.34 -15.38 3.91
C GLN A 146 -8.70 -13.91 4.17
N VAL A 147 -8.62 -13.50 5.42
CA VAL A 147 -8.78 -12.11 5.84
C VAL A 147 -7.44 -11.62 6.38
N ILE A 148 -6.89 -10.61 5.71
CA ILE A 148 -5.63 -9.98 6.08
C ILE A 148 -5.95 -8.63 6.70
N LYS A 149 -5.38 -8.36 7.87
CA LYS A 149 -5.49 -7.07 8.55
C LYS A 149 -4.10 -6.51 8.82
N ASN A 150 -3.86 -5.34 8.25
CA ASN A 150 -2.61 -4.61 8.32
C ASN A 150 -2.77 -3.45 9.31
N GLU A 151 -2.11 -3.56 10.46
CA GLU A 151 -2.17 -2.57 11.54
C GLU A 151 -0.85 -1.81 11.65
N LEU A 152 -0.91 -0.47 11.71
CA LEU A 152 0.29 0.33 11.96
C LEU A 152 0.78 0.12 13.39
N ILE A 153 2.09 -0.05 13.54
CA ILE A 153 2.76 -0.19 14.83
C ILE A 153 4.02 0.68 14.87
N GLU A 154 4.49 1.01 16.07
CA GLU A 154 5.82 1.57 16.26
C GLU A 154 6.88 0.46 16.15
N LYS A 155 7.99 0.75 15.46
CA LYS A 155 9.17 -0.12 15.44
C LYS A 155 9.95 0.07 16.74
N GLU A 156 10.31 -1.04 17.36
CA GLU A 156 11.20 -1.08 18.53
C GLU A 156 12.64 -0.65 18.19
#